data_AF-A0A7L4GP00-F1
#
_entry.id   AF-A0A7L4GP00-F1
#
_cell.length_a   1.000
_cell.length_b   1.000
_cell.length_c   1.000
_cell.angle_alpha   90.00
_cell.angle_beta   90.00
_cell.angle_gamma   90.00
#
_symmetry.space_group_name_H-M   'P 1'
#
loop_
_entity.id
_entity.type
_entity.pdbx_description
1 polymer ?
#
loop_
_entity_poly.entity_id
_entity_poly.type
_entity_poly.pdbx_seq_one_letter_code
_entity_poly.pdbx_strand_id
1 'polypeptide(L)'
;QVELAEICTKSERYIGTEGGGMDQSISFLAEEGTHSFFFQSAKLIEFNPLRATDVRLSSRAAFVIANSCVEMNKAAISHYSIRVMECHLATKLLSKSKGLDWKKTLRLHDVQTKLGVSLEEMLTIVEEVLHPEPYSTEEICKCLGISLEELRAQILSPNTQDVSAFKLYHCAKHVYSEAARVLEFKMICNEAPANAIQLLGELMTQSYISCREMYECSCPELDRLVDICLQSGAIGSHLTGAGWGGCTVSMVPTDKLSTFLKNVKKAYYQTNVQRLALENNSLFATKPGRGALVFVEA
;
A
#
# COMPACT_ATOMS: atom_id res chain seq x y z
N GLN A 1 -14.28 19.19 -0.32
CA GLN A 1 -13.69 17.89 -0.73
C GLN A 1 -12.72 17.36 0.32
N VAL A 2 -11.71 18.13 0.77
CA VAL A 2 -10.77 17.71 1.85
C VAL A 2 -11.50 17.28 3.13
N GLU A 3 -12.42 18.12 3.63
CA GLU A 3 -13.19 17.80 4.85
C GLU A 3 -14.04 16.52 4.69
N LEU A 4 -14.66 16.31 3.53
CA LEU A 4 -15.41 15.09 3.23
C LEU A 4 -14.51 13.85 3.29
N ALA A 5 -13.30 13.92 2.71
CA ALA A 5 -12.33 12.85 2.79
C ALA A 5 -11.97 12.51 4.25
N GLU A 6 -11.66 13.53 5.07
CA GLU A 6 -11.28 13.33 6.47
C GLU A 6 -12.43 12.75 7.32
N ILE A 7 -13.66 13.21 7.10
CA ILE A 7 -14.85 12.68 7.77
C ILE A 7 -15.06 11.21 7.37
N CYS A 8 -15.03 10.91 6.07
CA CYS A 8 -15.24 9.55 5.56
C CYS A 8 -14.16 8.57 6.02
N THR A 9 -12.90 9.00 6.09
CA THR A 9 -11.79 8.19 6.66
C THR A 9 -12.07 7.80 8.10
N LYS A 10 -12.58 8.72 8.92
CA LYS A 10 -12.92 8.41 10.32
C LYS A 10 -14.15 7.52 10.40
N SER A 11 -15.15 7.74 9.55
CA SER A 11 -16.40 6.98 9.60
C SER A 11 -16.25 5.54 9.13
N GLU A 12 -15.36 5.26 8.18
CA GLU A 12 -15.16 3.87 7.71
C GLU A 12 -14.68 2.96 8.85
N ARG A 13 -13.96 3.50 9.84
CA ARG A 13 -13.51 2.73 11.00
C ARG A 13 -14.64 2.15 11.85
N TYR A 14 -15.86 2.69 11.75
CA TYR A 14 -17.02 2.13 12.45
C TYR A 14 -17.39 0.72 11.98
N ILE A 15 -16.91 0.27 10.81
CA ILE A 15 -17.09 -1.12 10.36
C ILE A 15 -16.05 -2.08 10.95
N GLY A 16 -15.14 -1.59 11.80
CA GLY A 16 -14.12 -2.39 12.49
C GLY A 16 -12.76 -2.44 11.79
N THR A 17 -12.56 -1.69 10.70
CA THR A 17 -11.26 -1.58 10.01
C THR A 17 -10.46 -0.38 10.50
N GLU A 18 -9.24 -0.60 10.97
CA GLU A 18 -8.32 0.50 11.38
C GLU A 18 -7.54 1.09 10.20
N GLY A 19 -8.27 1.40 9.13
CA GLY A 19 -7.70 1.87 7.85
C GLY A 19 -7.14 3.29 7.88
N GLY A 20 -6.25 3.53 6.92
CA GLY A 20 -5.74 4.87 6.57
C GLY A 20 -6.75 5.71 5.77
N GLY A 21 -6.31 6.89 5.31
CA GLY A 21 -7.16 7.85 4.61
C GLY A 21 -7.03 7.88 3.08
N MET A 22 -6.23 6.98 2.50
CA MET A 22 -5.87 7.01 1.07
C MET A 22 -7.10 6.89 0.18
N ASP A 23 -7.93 5.87 0.41
CA ASP A 23 -9.05 5.49 -0.45
C ASP A 23 -10.11 6.60 -0.50
N GLN A 24 -10.45 7.19 0.65
CA GLN A 24 -11.43 8.29 0.71
C GLN A 24 -10.82 9.58 0.14
N SER A 25 -9.54 9.86 0.42
CA SER A 25 -8.85 11.03 -0.11
C SER A 25 -8.82 11.02 -1.64
N ILE A 26 -8.42 9.92 -2.26
CA ILE A 26 -8.39 9.85 -3.73
C ILE A 26 -9.80 9.86 -4.33
N SER A 27 -10.80 9.28 -3.65
CA SER A 27 -12.19 9.34 -4.10
C SER A 27 -12.72 10.78 -4.20
N PHE A 28 -12.36 11.66 -3.27
CA PHE A 28 -12.81 13.05 -3.29
C PHE A 28 -11.87 14.03 -4.03
N LEU A 29 -10.57 13.74 -4.07
CA LEU A 29 -9.54 14.67 -4.56
C LEU A 29 -8.95 14.27 -5.92
N ALA A 30 -9.40 13.16 -6.51
CA ALA A 30 -9.01 12.79 -7.86
C ALA A 30 -9.51 13.81 -8.88
N GLU A 31 -8.66 14.08 -9.88
CA GLU A 31 -8.97 14.93 -11.01
C GLU A 31 -8.64 14.15 -12.28
N GLU A 32 -9.56 14.16 -13.23
CA GLU A 32 -9.27 13.63 -14.55
C GLU A 32 -8.24 14.53 -15.23
N GLY A 33 -7.32 13.92 -15.98
CA GLY A 33 -6.29 14.67 -16.70
C GLY A 33 -6.93 15.77 -17.56
N THR A 34 -6.58 17.03 -17.29
CA THR A 34 -7.13 18.16 -18.05
C THR A 34 -6.87 18.02 -19.54
N HIS A 35 -7.83 18.44 -20.37
CA HIS A 35 -7.87 18.38 -21.84
C HIS A 35 -6.66 18.97 -22.61
N SER A 36 -5.57 19.38 -21.95
CA SER A 36 -4.29 19.65 -22.62
C SER A 36 -3.55 18.34 -22.96
N PHE A 37 -4.19 17.54 -23.82
CA PHE A 37 -3.72 16.48 -24.73
C PHE A 37 -2.56 15.51 -24.43
N PHE A 38 -1.78 15.59 -23.34
CA PHE A 38 -0.58 14.74 -23.22
C PHE A 38 -0.26 14.13 -21.85
N PHE A 39 -0.98 14.45 -20.77
CA PHE A 39 -0.63 13.92 -19.44
C PHE A 39 -1.83 13.37 -18.66
N GLN A 40 -1.70 12.11 -18.24
CA GLN A 40 -2.56 11.48 -17.24
C GLN A 40 -2.02 11.88 -15.85
N SER A 41 -2.87 12.43 -14.97
CA SER A 41 -2.43 12.89 -13.64
C SER A 41 -2.93 11.94 -12.55
N ALA A 42 -2.02 11.27 -11.87
CA ALA A 42 -2.29 10.66 -10.57
C ALA A 42 -2.08 11.72 -9.46
N LYS A 43 -2.35 11.36 -8.20
CA LYS A 43 -2.10 12.24 -7.05
C LYS A 43 -1.15 11.58 -6.07
N LEU A 44 -0.15 12.32 -5.59
CA LEU A 44 0.50 12.04 -4.31
C LEU A 44 -0.41 12.59 -3.21
N ILE A 45 -0.93 11.70 -2.37
CA ILE A 45 -1.72 12.07 -1.18
C ILE A 45 -0.79 12.11 0.03
N GLU A 46 -0.74 13.26 0.68
CA GLU A 46 0.01 13.49 1.92
C GLU A 46 -0.97 13.68 3.08
N PHE A 47 -0.56 13.30 4.29
CA PHE A 47 -1.41 13.38 5.49
C PHE A 47 -0.77 14.27 6.56
N ASN A 48 -1.60 14.89 7.39
CA ASN A 48 -1.21 15.77 8.51
C ASN A 48 -0.33 16.99 8.08
N PRO A 49 -0.84 17.92 7.24
CA PRO A 49 -2.22 18.04 6.78
C PRO A 49 -2.54 17.25 5.50
N LEU A 50 -3.82 16.99 5.24
CA LEU A 50 -4.26 16.33 4.01
C LEU A 50 -3.98 17.22 2.79
N ARG A 51 -3.15 16.74 1.86
CA ARG A 51 -2.84 17.41 0.58
C ARG A 51 -2.85 16.40 -0.56
N ALA A 52 -3.21 16.86 -1.76
CA ALA A 52 -3.15 16.08 -2.99
C ALA A 52 -2.35 16.87 -4.03
N THR A 53 -1.22 16.30 -4.47
CA THR A 53 -0.32 16.92 -5.45
C THR A 53 -0.31 16.09 -6.73
N ASP A 54 -0.40 16.74 -7.89
CA ASP A 54 -0.34 16.04 -9.18
C ASP A 54 0.97 15.28 -9.39
N VAL A 55 0.84 14.09 -9.97
CA VAL A 55 1.94 13.23 -10.42
C VAL A 55 1.67 12.84 -11.86
N ARG A 56 2.51 13.32 -12.78
CA ARG A 56 2.35 13.09 -14.21
C ARG A 56 2.81 11.69 -14.57
N LEU A 57 1.90 10.89 -15.12
CA LEU A 57 2.20 9.56 -15.62
C LEU A 57 2.64 9.64 -17.10
N SER A 58 3.59 8.78 -17.47
CA SER A 58 4.08 8.67 -18.85
C SER A 58 2.99 8.13 -19.78
N SER A 59 2.76 8.80 -20.92
CA SER A 59 1.83 8.34 -21.97
C SER A 59 2.30 7.09 -22.73
N ARG A 60 3.57 6.70 -22.55
CA ARG A 60 4.19 5.52 -23.16
C ARG A 60 3.82 4.21 -22.46
N ALA A 61 3.13 4.27 -21.32
CA ALA A 61 2.63 3.10 -20.62
C ALA A 61 1.14 3.26 -20.27
N ALA A 62 0.44 2.14 -20.30
CA ALA A 62 -0.91 2.00 -19.77
C ALA A 62 -0.86 1.25 -18.43
N PHE A 63 -1.74 1.61 -17.50
CA PHE A 63 -1.98 0.82 -16.30
C PHE A 63 -3.12 -0.16 -16.56
N VAL A 64 -2.91 -1.42 -16.22
CA VAL A 64 -3.89 -2.50 -16.37
C VAL A 64 -4.19 -3.09 -15.02
N ILE A 65 -5.47 -3.18 -14.69
CA ILE A 65 -5.96 -3.86 -13.49
C ILE A 65 -6.30 -5.30 -13.85
N ALA A 66 -5.81 -6.25 -13.04
CA ALA A 66 -6.15 -7.65 -13.14
C ALA A 66 -6.58 -8.18 -11.76
N ASN A 67 -7.82 -8.66 -11.64
CA ASN A 67 -8.36 -9.22 -10.41
C ASN A 67 -7.95 -10.69 -10.27
N SER A 68 -7.40 -11.08 -9.12
CA SER A 68 -7.08 -12.48 -8.78
C SER A 68 -8.31 -13.38 -8.66
N CYS A 69 -9.50 -12.77 -8.54
CA CYS A 69 -10.77 -13.42 -8.22
C CYS A 69 -10.78 -14.08 -6.82
N VAL A 70 -9.85 -13.70 -5.94
CA VAL A 70 -9.89 -14.05 -4.52
C VAL A 70 -10.50 -12.87 -3.78
N GLU A 71 -11.68 -13.08 -3.20
CA GLU A 71 -12.32 -12.06 -2.37
C GLU A 71 -11.64 -11.97 -1.01
N MET A 72 -11.35 -10.74 -0.57
CA MET A 72 -10.80 -10.46 0.74
C MET A 72 -11.66 -9.41 1.44
N ASN A 73 -12.38 -9.84 2.48
CA ASN A 73 -13.15 -8.94 3.32
C ASN A 73 -12.28 -8.43 4.48
N LYS A 74 -11.78 -7.19 4.32
CA LYS A 74 -10.90 -6.52 5.30
C LYS A 74 -11.50 -6.40 6.69
N ALA A 75 -12.82 -6.26 6.81
CA ALA A 75 -13.50 -6.10 8.10
C ALA A 75 -13.74 -7.43 8.82
N ALA A 76 -13.77 -8.54 8.07
CA ALA A 76 -14.08 -9.85 8.62
C ALA A 76 -12.84 -10.59 9.16
N ILE A 77 -11.63 -10.19 8.78
CA ILE A 77 -10.40 -10.94 9.07
C ILE A 77 -9.37 -10.07 9.79
N SER A 78 -8.66 -10.64 10.77
CA SER A 78 -7.72 -9.93 11.63
C SER A 78 -6.41 -9.52 10.95
N HIS A 79 -6.06 -10.09 9.80
CA HIS A 79 -4.76 -9.86 9.12
C HIS A 79 -4.40 -8.38 8.97
N TYR A 80 -5.35 -7.57 8.51
CA TYR A 80 -5.13 -6.12 8.34
C TYR A 80 -4.83 -5.44 9.68
N SER A 81 -5.63 -5.74 10.71
CA SER A 81 -5.47 -5.12 12.03
C SER A 81 -4.19 -5.55 12.73
N ILE A 82 -3.75 -6.80 12.50
CA ILE A 82 -2.46 -7.30 13.00
C ILE A 82 -1.32 -6.45 12.45
N ARG A 83 -1.30 -6.18 11.14
CA ARG A 83 -0.25 -5.35 10.51
C ARG A 83 -0.26 -3.91 11.02
N VAL A 84 -1.43 -3.33 11.24
CA VAL A 84 -1.55 -2.01 11.89
C VAL A 84 -0.94 -2.04 13.29
N MET A 85 -1.21 -3.09 14.06
CA MET A 85 -0.68 -3.24 15.41
C MET A 85 0.84 -3.45 15.43
N GLU A 86 1.38 -4.25 14.52
CA GLU A 86 2.83 -4.44 14.39
C GLU A 86 3.55 -3.12 14.08
N CYS A 87 3.01 -2.30 13.18
CA CYS A 87 3.54 -0.95 12.93
C CYS A 87 3.45 -0.05 14.18
N HIS A 88 2.35 -0.13 14.94
CA HIS A 88 2.16 0.66 16.15
C HIS A 88 3.13 0.24 17.27
N LEU A 89 3.35 -1.05 17.46
CA LEU A 89 4.31 -1.59 18.41
C LEU A 89 5.75 -1.26 18.01
N ALA A 90 6.10 -1.40 16.73
CA ALA A 90 7.40 -0.99 16.20
C ALA A 90 7.65 0.50 16.45
N THR A 91 6.64 1.35 16.24
CA THR A 91 6.71 2.80 16.56
C THR A 91 7.10 3.04 18.02
N LYS A 92 6.48 2.32 18.97
CA LYS A 92 6.75 2.49 20.40
C LYS A 92 8.16 2.03 20.77
N LEU A 93 8.60 0.87 20.27
CA LEU A 93 9.95 0.36 20.54
C LEU A 93 11.03 1.27 19.96
N LEU A 94 10.88 1.71 18.70
CA LEU A 94 11.80 2.67 18.06
C LEU A 94 11.85 3.98 18.84
N SER A 95 10.69 4.52 19.21
CA SER A 95 10.60 5.74 20.02
C SER A 95 11.34 5.61 21.34
N LYS A 96 11.09 4.52 22.08
CA LYS A 96 11.70 4.30 23.39
C LYS A 96 13.22 4.13 23.27
N SER A 97 13.68 3.34 22.31
CA SER A 97 15.11 3.10 22.07
C SER A 97 15.87 4.39 21.75
N LYS A 98 15.27 5.29 20.95
CA LYS A 98 15.87 6.58 20.59
C LYS A 98 15.51 7.73 21.55
N GLY A 99 15.00 7.42 22.75
CA GLY A 99 14.78 8.42 23.82
C GLY A 99 13.58 9.35 23.62
N LEU A 100 12.66 9.03 22.71
CA LEU A 100 11.43 9.78 22.47
C LEU A 100 10.31 9.35 23.44
N ASP A 101 9.32 10.23 23.64
CA ASP A 101 8.09 9.90 24.37
C ASP A 101 7.23 8.90 23.58
N TRP A 102 7.53 7.62 23.75
CA TRP A 102 6.88 6.51 23.05
C TRP A 102 5.39 6.37 23.39
N LYS A 103 4.91 6.93 24.51
CA LYS A 103 3.48 6.93 24.86
C LYS A 103 2.67 7.87 23.96
N LYS A 104 3.30 8.97 23.51
CA LYS A 104 2.67 9.96 22.62
C LYS A 104 2.96 9.75 21.14
N THR A 105 3.97 8.95 20.79
CA THR A 105 4.27 8.65 19.38
C THR A 105 3.35 7.54 18.86
N LEU A 106 2.60 7.80 17.80
CA LEU A 106 1.54 6.90 17.34
C LEU A 106 1.88 6.17 16.04
N ARG A 107 2.64 6.82 15.14
CA ARG A 107 2.99 6.27 13.82
C ARG A 107 4.50 6.25 13.59
N LEU A 108 4.93 5.38 12.68
CA LEU A 108 6.32 5.28 12.23
C LEU A 108 6.84 6.61 11.67
N HIS A 109 6.02 7.30 10.87
CA HIS A 109 6.33 8.65 10.37
C HIS A 109 6.63 9.66 11.50
N ASP A 110 5.95 9.55 12.65
CA ASP A 110 6.17 10.47 13.78
C ASP A 110 7.55 10.24 14.40
N VAL A 111 8.07 9.01 14.38
CA VAL A 111 9.44 8.69 14.84
C VAL A 111 10.45 9.40 13.94
N GLN A 112 10.34 9.20 12.62
CA GLN A 112 11.21 9.85 11.64
C GLN A 112 11.22 11.36 11.81
N THR A 113 10.03 11.97 11.87
CA THR A 113 9.87 13.42 11.98
C THR A 113 10.49 13.97 13.25
N LYS A 114 10.28 13.30 14.40
CA LYS A 114 10.84 13.72 15.69
C LYS A 114 12.35 13.57 15.77
N LEU A 115 12.93 12.60 15.07
CA LEU A 115 14.38 12.42 14.98
C LEU A 115 15.02 13.36 13.95
N GLY A 116 14.25 13.87 12.98
CA GLY A 116 14.75 14.76 11.93
C GLY A 116 15.68 14.07 10.93
N VAL A 117 15.47 12.77 10.69
CA VAL A 117 16.33 11.94 9.83
C VAL A 117 15.63 11.54 8.52
N SER A 118 16.43 11.16 7.53
CA SER A 118 15.98 10.62 6.25
C SER A 118 15.36 9.22 6.38
N LEU A 119 14.68 8.77 5.32
CA LEU A 119 14.13 7.40 5.25
C LEU A 119 15.23 6.34 5.22
N GLU A 120 16.38 6.64 4.60
CA GLU A 120 17.54 5.75 4.57
C GLU A 120 18.12 5.57 5.97
N GLU A 121 18.33 6.66 6.70
CA GLU A 121 18.76 6.61 8.10
C GLU A 121 17.74 5.87 8.99
N MET A 122 16.43 6.02 8.72
CA MET A 122 15.42 5.24 9.44
C MET A 122 15.53 3.74 9.19
N LEU A 123 15.91 3.30 7.98
CA LEU A 123 16.14 1.89 7.69
C LEU A 123 17.33 1.35 8.50
N THR A 124 18.43 2.12 8.59
CA THR A 124 19.57 1.78 9.47
C THR A 124 19.13 1.69 10.93
N ILE A 125 18.34 2.65 11.41
CA ILE A 125 17.80 2.65 12.78
C ILE A 125 16.92 1.42 13.04
N VAL A 126 16.11 1.00 12.08
CA VAL A 126 15.30 -0.23 12.21
C VAL A 126 16.20 -1.45 12.37
N GLU A 127 17.28 -1.56 11.61
CA GLU A 127 18.25 -2.66 11.69
C GLU A 127 19.05 -2.68 12.99
N GLU A 128 19.32 -1.51 13.57
CA GLU A 128 19.99 -1.41 14.87
C GLU A 128 19.07 -1.76 16.05
N VAL A 129 17.80 -1.39 15.97
CA VAL A 129 16.89 -1.38 17.13
C VAL A 129 15.97 -2.60 17.19
N LEU A 130 15.51 -3.09 16.04
CA LEU A 130 14.54 -4.19 15.96
C LEU A 130 15.23 -5.44 15.42
N HIS A 131 15.19 -6.54 16.16
CA HIS A 131 15.67 -7.82 15.65
C HIS A 131 14.66 -8.44 14.67
N PRO A 132 15.12 -9.27 13.71
CA PRO A 132 14.24 -9.81 12.67
C PRO A 132 13.19 -10.80 13.18
N GLU A 133 13.49 -11.55 14.24
CA GLU A 133 12.58 -12.56 14.77
C GLU A 133 11.28 -11.94 15.33
N PRO A 134 10.15 -12.67 15.26
CA PRO A 134 8.90 -12.21 15.84
C PRO A 134 9.02 -11.96 17.35
N TYR A 135 8.50 -10.81 17.81
CA TYR A 135 8.48 -10.41 19.22
C TYR A 135 7.31 -11.05 19.95
N SER A 136 7.56 -11.62 21.13
CA SER A 136 6.48 -12.07 22.03
C SER A 136 5.85 -10.90 22.80
N THR A 137 4.65 -11.09 23.34
CA THR A 137 4.00 -10.11 24.21
C THR A 137 4.84 -9.76 25.44
N GLU A 138 5.51 -10.76 26.03
CA GLU A 138 6.37 -10.61 27.21
C GLU A 138 7.61 -9.78 26.89
N GLU A 139 8.21 -10.05 25.72
CA GLU A 139 9.35 -9.29 25.24
C GLU A 139 9.00 -7.82 25.00
N ILE A 140 7.88 -7.56 24.33
CA ILE A 140 7.37 -6.19 24.12
C ILE A 140 7.15 -5.49 25.46
N CYS A 141 6.52 -6.17 26.42
CA CYS A 141 6.29 -5.64 27.76
C CYS A 141 7.62 -5.28 28.45
N LYS A 142 8.62 -6.15 28.36
CA LYS A 142 9.97 -5.91 28.90
C LYS A 142 10.65 -4.72 28.23
N CYS A 143 10.62 -4.65 26.91
CA CYS A 143 11.18 -3.53 26.14
C CYS A 143 10.51 -2.22 26.53
N LEU A 144 9.18 -2.19 26.67
CA LEU A 144 8.40 -0.98 27.00
C LEU A 144 8.35 -0.68 28.51
N GLY A 145 8.70 -1.63 29.37
CA GLY A 145 8.64 -1.49 30.83
C GLY A 145 7.20 -1.34 31.34
N ILE A 146 6.28 -2.15 30.79
CA ILE A 146 4.85 -2.17 31.12
C ILE A 146 4.41 -3.58 31.47
N SER A 147 3.25 -3.73 32.10
CA SER A 147 2.63 -5.03 32.35
C SER A 147 1.89 -5.56 31.10
N LEU A 148 1.63 -6.87 31.07
CA LEU A 148 0.79 -7.48 30.03
C LEU A 148 -0.65 -6.92 30.03
N GLU A 149 -1.16 -6.57 31.21
CA GLU A 149 -2.47 -5.94 31.37
C GLU A 149 -2.48 -4.54 30.72
N GLU A 150 -1.44 -3.74 30.94
CA GLU A 150 -1.29 -2.44 30.29
C GLU A 150 -1.17 -2.57 28.77
N LEU A 151 -0.40 -3.54 28.27
CA LEU A 151 -0.27 -3.81 26.83
C LEU A 151 -1.63 -4.13 26.21
N ARG A 152 -2.41 -5.03 26.82
CA ARG A 152 -3.72 -5.45 26.31
C ARG A 152 -4.78 -4.35 26.41
N ALA A 153 -4.78 -3.57 27.49
CA ALA A 153 -5.81 -2.58 27.74
C ALA A 153 -5.57 -1.25 27.02
N GLN A 154 -4.32 -0.85 26.81
CA GLN A 154 -3.98 0.50 26.33
C GLN A 154 -3.39 0.53 24.92
N ILE A 155 -2.91 -0.61 24.40
CA ILE A 155 -2.16 -0.64 23.13
C ILE A 155 -2.83 -1.57 22.12
N LEU A 156 -3.09 -2.84 22.48
CA LEU A 156 -3.65 -3.81 21.55
C LEU A 156 -5.14 -3.51 21.24
N SER A 157 -5.53 -3.71 19.99
CA SER A 157 -6.94 -3.65 19.58
C SER A 157 -7.65 -4.95 19.98
N PRO A 158 -8.99 -4.97 20.14
CA PRO A 158 -9.72 -6.16 20.58
C PRO A 158 -9.43 -7.42 19.74
N ASN A 159 -9.31 -7.28 18.42
CA ASN A 159 -9.04 -8.36 17.48
C ASN A 159 -7.55 -8.75 17.36
N THR A 160 -6.67 -8.18 18.18
CA THR A 160 -5.23 -8.49 18.19
C THR A 160 -4.73 -8.98 19.57
N GLN A 161 -5.63 -9.11 20.56
CA GLN A 161 -5.24 -9.49 21.92
C GLN A 161 -4.73 -10.94 22.04
N ASP A 162 -5.20 -11.83 21.17
CA ASP A 162 -4.82 -13.25 21.12
C ASP A 162 -3.60 -13.54 20.22
N VAL A 163 -3.00 -12.50 19.64
CA VAL A 163 -1.80 -12.63 18.81
C VAL A 163 -0.60 -12.90 19.71
N SER A 164 0.07 -14.03 19.48
CA SER A 164 1.20 -14.48 20.30
C SER A 164 2.54 -13.89 19.90
N ALA A 165 2.68 -13.43 18.64
CA ALA A 165 3.94 -12.94 18.11
C ALA A 165 3.74 -11.82 17.07
N PHE A 166 4.65 -10.84 17.05
CA PHE A 166 4.57 -9.62 16.23
C PHE A 166 5.83 -9.39 15.41
N LYS A 167 5.71 -9.20 14.09
CA LYS A 167 6.82 -8.99 13.14
C LYS A 167 7.19 -7.51 13.00
N LEU A 168 7.70 -6.93 14.09
CA LEU A 168 7.97 -5.50 14.19
C LEU A 168 9.03 -5.01 13.18
N TYR A 169 10.15 -5.72 13.08
CA TYR A 169 11.23 -5.41 12.13
C TYR A 169 10.74 -5.38 10.69
N HIS A 170 10.04 -6.44 10.29
CA HIS A 170 9.60 -6.61 8.91
C HIS A 170 8.59 -5.52 8.51
N CYS A 171 7.61 -5.23 9.37
CA CYS A 171 6.63 -4.18 9.13
C CYS A 171 7.26 -2.78 9.06
N ALA A 172 8.18 -2.45 9.97
CA ALA A 172 8.85 -1.16 9.96
C ALA A 172 9.73 -0.99 8.70
N LYS A 173 10.50 -2.02 8.33
CA LYS A 173 11.35 -2.03 7.14
C LYS A 173 10.52 -1.90 5.86
N HIS A 174 9.38 -2.59 5.78
CA HIS A 174 8.44 -2.41 4.68
C HIS A 174 7.97 -0.96 4.59
N VAL A 175 7.43 -0.39 5.68
CA VAL A 175 6.83 0.96 5.67
C VAL A 175 7.82 2.05 5.27
N TYR A 176 9.02 2.08 5.86
CA TYR A 176 9.99 3.12 5.51
C TYR A 176 10.52 2.97 4.08
N SER A 177 10.78 1.73 3.64
CA SER A 177 11.23 1.49 2.26
C SER A 177 10.14 1.79 1.23
N GLU A 178 8.87 1.51 1.54
CA GLU A 178 7.74 1.83 0.66
C GLU A 178 7.51 3.34 0.56
N ALA A 179 7.62 4.07 1.68
CA ALA A 179 7.59 5.52 1.66
C ALA A 179 8.70 6.12 0.77
N ALA A 180 9.90 5.53 0.81
CA ALA A 180 11.01 5.96 -0.04
C ALA A 180 10.71 5.72 -1.52
N ARG A 181 10.21 4.52 -1.86
CA ARG A 181 9.78 4.18 -3.24
C ARG A 181 8.72 5.13 -3.78
N VAL A 182 7.76 5.57 -2.95
CA VAL A 182 6.73 6.55 -3.37
C VAL A 182 7.35 7.90 -3.75
N LEU A 183 8.29 8.41 -2.95
CA LEU A 183 8.98 9.67 -3.24
C LEU A 183 9.85 9.56 -4.50
N GLU A 184 10.56 8.44 -4.66
CA GLU A 184 11.38 8.15 -5.83
C GLU A 184 10.52 8.02 -7.10
N PHE A 185 9.38 7.31 -7.02
CA PHE A 185 8.43 7.18 -8.14
C PHE A 185 7.94 8.56 -8.59
N LYS A 186 7.55 9.43 -7.65
CA LYS A 186 7.15 10.81 -7.96
C LYS A 186 8.28 11.61 -8.61
N MET A 187 9.50 11.48 -8.09
CA MET A 187 10.67 12.16 -8.63
C MET A 187 10.93 11.75 -10.08
N ILE A 188 10.93 10.44 -10.38
CA ILE A 188 11.11 9.92 -11.74
C ILE A 188 9.99 10.39 -12.68
N CYS A 189 8.74 10.44 -12.20
CA CYS A 189 7.61 11.01 -12.94
C CYS A 189 7.82 12.48 -13.29
N ASN A 190 8.40 13.27 -12.38
CA ASN A 190 8.65 14.70 -12.59
C ASN A 190 9.85 14.97 -13.50
N GLU A 191 10.94 14.24 -13.33
CA GLU A 191 12.16 14.38 -14.14
C GLU A 191 12.02 13.78 -15.54
N ALA A 192 11.19 12.73 -15.66
CA ALA A 192 10.92 12.01 -16.90
C ALA A 192 12.19 11.61 -17.70
N PRO A 193 13.17 10.93 -17.08
CA PRO A 193 14.37 10.47 -17.80
C PRO A 193 14.02 9.51 -18.94
N ALA A 194 14.95 9.31 -19.88
CA ALA A 194 14.71 8.47 -21.07
C ALA A 194 14.21 7.06 -20.72
N ASN A 195 14.78 6.46 -19.68
CA ASN A 195 14.45 5.15 -19.11
C ASN A 195 13.39 5.19 -17.99
N ALA A 196 12.64 6.28 -17.81
CA ALA A 196 11.69 6.45 -16.71
C ALA A 196 10.74 5.25 -16.51
N ILE A 197 10.16 4.70 -17.59
CA ILE A 197 9.20 3.59 -17.46
C ILE A 197 9.86 2.33 -16.88
N GLN A 198 11.14 2.10 -17.22
CA GLN A 198 11.89 0.96 -16.68
C GLN A 198 12.11 1.13 -15.17
N LEU A 199 12.59 2.31 -14.75
CA LEU A 199 12.81 2.63 -13.33
C LEU A 199 11.51 2.54 -12.52
N LEU A 200 10.41 3.09 -13.04
CA LEU A 200 9.10 3.03 -12.39
C LEU A 200 8.61 1.58 -12.23
N GLY A 201 8.85 0.71 -13.22
CA GLY A 201 8.45 -0.70 -13.15
C GLY A 201 9.31 -1.52 -12.19
N GLU A 202 10.60 -1.18 -12.07
CA GLU A 202 11.48 -1.72 -11.04
C GLU A 202 10.98 -1.36 -9.64
N LEU A 203 10.59 -0.09 -9.40
CA LEU A 203 9.99 0.33 -8.13
C LEU A 203 8.69 -0.42 -7.82
N MET A 204 7.82 -0.61 -8.81
CA MET A 204 6.58 -1.40 -8.62
C MET A 204 6.89 -2.86 -8.24
N THR A 205 7.89 -3.47 -8.88
CA THR A 205 8.29 -4.85 -8.62
C THR A 205 8.95 -4.98 -7.24
N GLN A 206 9.79 -4.02 -6.85
CA GLN A 206 10.38 -3.98 -5.51
C GLN A 206 9.31 -3.79 -4.41
N SER A 207 8.31 -2.94 -4.66
CA SER A 207 7.14 -2.77 -3.78
C SER A 207 6.40 -4.10 -3.62
N TYR A 208 6.12 -4.81 -4.73
CA TYR A 208 5.53 -6.16 -4.69
C TYR A 208 6.32 -7.16 -3.85
N ILE A 209 7.63 -7.26 -4.08
CA ILE A 209 8.50 -8.16 -3.31
C ILE A 209 8.44 -7.80 -1.82
N SER A 210 8.49 -6.51 -1.48
CA SER A 210 8.37 -6.05 -0.10
C SER A 210 7.01 -6.39 0.51
N CYS A 211 5.91 -6.19 -0.21
CA CYS A 211 4.57 -6.60 0.21
C CYS A 211 4.46 -8.12 0.44
N ARG A 212 5.10 -8.93 -0.40
CA ARG A 212 5.09 -10.39 -0.30
C ARG A 212 5.95 -10.90 0.86
N GLU A 213 7.18 -10.42 0.97
CA GLU A 213 8.21 -11.02 1.84
C GLU A 213 8.34 -10.29 3.18
N MET A 214 8.20 -8.96 3.19
CA MET A 214 8.33 -8.17 4.42
C MET A 214 6.98 -7.94 5.07
N TYR A 215 5.98 -7.49 4.31
CA TYR A 215 4.65 -7.22 4.84
C TYR A 215 3.73 -8.44 4.83
N GLU A 216 4.08 -9.50 4.12
CA GLU A 216 3.31 -10.74 4.00
C GLU A 216 1.81 -10.50 3.75
N CYS A 217 1.51 -9.56 2.85
CA CYS A 217 0.15 -9.22 2.43
C CYS A 217 -0.17 -9.70 1.01
N SER A 218 0.63 -10.59 0.43
CA SER A 218 0.29 -11.26 -0.83
C SER A 218 -0.53 -12.53 -0.60
N CYS A 219 -0.86 -13.23 -1.68
CA CYS A 219 -1.37 -14.61 -1.67
C CYS A 219 -0.91 -15.35 -2.93
N PRO A 220 -0.99 -16.70 -2.98
CA PRO A 220 -0.53 -17.48 -4.13
C PRO A 220 -1.18 -17.05 -5.47
N GLU A 221 -2.46 -16.66 -5.43
CA GLU A 221 -3.18 -16.19 -6.61
C GLU A 221 -2.69 -14.84 -7.13
N LEU A 222 -2.35 -13.91 -6.23
CA LEU A 222 -1.73 -12.64 -6.56
C LEU A 222 -0.33 -12.86 -7.10
N ASP A 223 0.48 -13.70 -6.45
CA ASP A 223 1.85 -13.99 -6.86
C ASP A 223 1.89 -14.56 -8.28
N ARG A 224 1.04 -15.57 -8.54
CA ARG A 224 0.90 -16.16 -9.88
C ARG A 224 0.42 -15.14 -10.92
N LEU A 225 -0.50 -14.24 -10.55
CA LEU A 225 -1.01 -13.23 -11.47
C LEU A 225 0.05 -12.19 -11.80
N VAL A 226 0.82 -11.73 -10.80
CA VAL A 226 1.96 -10.83 -11.00
C VAL A 226 2.98 -11.45 -11.95
N ASP A 227 3.37 -12.71 -11.73
CA ASP A 227 4.30 -13.44 -12.59
C ASP A 227 3.80 -13.51 -14.04
N ILE A 228 2.51 -13.84 -14.23
CA ILE A 228 1.88 -13.89 -15.57
C ILE A 228 1.88 -12.52 -16.23
N CYS A 229 1.60 -11.45 -15.49
CA CYS A 229 1.62 -10.09 -16.02
C CYS A 229 3.04 -9.71 -16.49
N LEU A 230 4.07 -9.97 -15.68
CA LEU A 230 5.47 -9.71 -16.05
C LEU A 230 5.87 -10.51 -17.30
N GLN A 231 5.56 -11.81 -17.34
CA GLN A 231 5.82 -12.68 -18.50
C GLN A 231 5.05 -12.26 -19.75
N SER A 232 3.89 -11.61 -19.58
CA SER A 232 3.04 -11.12 -20.68
C SER A 232 3.46 -9.75 -21.21
N GLY A 233 4.48 -9.11 -20.62
CA GLY A 233 5.08 -7.88 -21.11
C GLY A 233 4.82 -6.63 -20.25
N ALA A 234 4.33 -6.77 -19.02
CA ALA A 234 4.38 -5.67 -18.06
C ALA A 234 5.84 -5.34 -17.69
N ILE A 235 6.15 -4.05 -17.54
CA ILE A 235 7.47 -3.58 -17.05
C ILE A 235 7.53 -3.70 -15.52
N GLY A 236 6.39 -3.50 -14.86
CA GLY A 236 6.24 -3.73 -13.42
C GLY A 236 4.82 -4.14 -13.09
N SER A 237 4.67 -4.96 -12.05
CA SER A 237 3.36 -5.43 -11.58
C SER A 237 3.37 -5.53 -10.06
N HIS A 238 2.28 -5.09 -9.45
CA HIS A 238 2.13 -4.98 -8.00
C HIS A 238 0.71 -5.37 -7.59
N LEU A 239 0.52 -5.92 -6.39
CA LEU A 239 -0.82 -6.03 -5.81
C LEU A 239 -1.39 -4.63 -5.52
N THR A 240 -2.70 -4.44 -5.44
CA THR A 240 -3.26 -3.13 -5.10
C THR A 240 -4.39 -3.24 -4.09
N GLY A 241 -4.45 -2.27 -3.18
CA GLY A 241 -5.30 -2.33 -1.99
C GLY A 241 -4.61 -3.03 -0.83
N ALA A 242 -5.41 -3.69 0.03
CA ALA A 242 -4.88 -4.30 1.25
C ALA A 242 -4.06 -5.58 1.01
N GLY A 243 -4.28 -6.27 -0.12
CA GLY A 243 -3.69 -7.57 -0.39
C GLY A 243 -4.51 -8.74 0.18
N TRP A 244 -3.85 -9.90 0.34
CA TRP A 244 -4.42 -11.23 0.64
C TRP A 244 -5.52 -11.68 -0.33
N GLY A 245 -5.53 -11.10 -1.53
CA GLY A 245 -6.57 -11.24 -2.54
C GLY A 245 -6.80 -9.91 -3.25
N GLY A 246 -7.89 -9.81 -4.01
CA GLY A 246 -8.22 -8.60 -4.78
C GLY A 246 -7.40 -8.48 -6.06
N CYS A 247 -6.92 -7.28 -6.36
CA CYS A 247 -6.39 -6.95 -7.68
C CYS A 247 -4.87 -6.75 -7.69
N THR A 248 -4.30 -6.85 -8.89
CA THR A 248 -2.99 -6.33 -9.25
C THR A 248 -3.13 -5.11 -10.16
N VAL A 249 -2.09 -4.28 -10.18
CA VAL A 249 -1.88 -3.18 -11.12
C VAL A 249 -0.57 -3.42 -11.86
N SER A 250 -0.64 -3.43 -13.19
CA SER A 250 0.50 -3.64 -14.07
C SER A 250 0.75 -2.42 -14.95
N MET A 251 2.00 -2.00 -15.06
CA MET A 251 2.42 -0.97 -16.01
C MET A 251 2.90 -1.64 -17.30
N VAL A 252 2.21 -1.40 -18.40
CA VAL A 252 2.39 -2.09 -19.68
C VAL A 252 2.73 -1.08 -20.77
N PRO A 253 3.76 -1.30 -21.60
CA PRO A 253 4.01 -0.47 -22.78
C PRO A 253 2.77 -0.38 -23.66
N THR A 254 2.44 0.83 -24.13
CA THR A 254 1.18 1.06 -24.87
C THR A 254 1.08 0.21 -26.15
N ASP A 255 2.22 -0.07 -26.79
CA ASP A 255 2.34 -0.93 -27.97
C ASP A 255 2.15 -2.43 -27.67
N LYS A 256 2.34 -2.86 -26.42
CA LYS A 256 2.15 -4.25 -25.98
C LYS A 256 0.79 -4.52 -25.35
N LEU A 257 -0.04 -3.49 -25.13
CA LEU A 257 -1.29 -3.59 -24.37
C LEU A 257 -2.24 -4.68 -24.90
N SER A 258 -2.46 -4.74 -26.22
CA SER A 258 -3.37 -5.73 -26.82
C SER A 258 -2.89 -7.17 -26.62
N THR A 259 -1.60 -7.42 -26.87
CA THR A 259 -0.95 -8.72 -26.68
C THR A 259 -0.92 -9.11 -25.20
N PHE A 260 -0.64 -8.16 -24.32
CA PHE A 260 -0.66 -8.35 -22.86
C PHE A 260 -2.03 -8.86 -22.40
N LEU A 261 -3.11 -8.14 -22.73
CA LEU A 261 -4.47 -8.51 -22.33
C LEU A 261 -4.83 -9.93 -22.80
N LYS A 262 -4.50 -10.25 -24.06
CA LYS A 262 -4.73 -11.59 -24.62
C LYS A 262 -3.95 -12.68 -23.88
N ASN A 263 -2.69 -12.43 -23.55
CA ASN A 263 -1.83 -13.41 -22.89
C ASN A 263 -2.27 -13.64 -21.44
N VAL A 264 -2.57 -12.58 -20.68
CA VAL A 264 -3.05 -12.68 -19.30
C VAL A 264 -4.40 -13.38 -19.24
N LYS A 265 -5.33 -13.02 -20.14
CA LYS A 265 -6.62 -13.72 -20.32
C LYS A 265 -6.42 -15.23 -20.47
N LYS A 266 -5.52 -15.63 -21.37
CA LYS A 266 -5.23 -17.03 -21.65
C LYS A 266 -4.55 -17.74 -20.48
N ALA A 267 -3.56 -17.13 -19.87
CA ALA A 267 -2.70 -17.78 -18.88
C ALA A 267 -3.32 -17.86 -17.47
N TYR A 268 -4.22 -16.94 -17.12
CA TYR A 268 -4.80 -16.87 -15.77
C TYR A 268 -6.31 -17.14 -15.73
N TYR A 269 -7.08 -16.51 -16.61
CA TYR A 269 -8.54 -16.56 -16.55
C TYR A 269 -9.09 -17.79 -17.27
N GLN A 270 -8.57 -18.14 -18.45
CA GLN A 270 -9.03 -19.31 -19.21
C GLN A 270 -8.63 -20.65 -18.59
N THR A 271 -7.72 -20.67 -17.61
CA THR A 271 -7.33 -21.91 -16.91
C THR A 271 -8.38 -22.39 -15.91
N ASN A 272 -9.39 -21.58 -15.59
CA ASN A 272 -10.43 -21.93 -14.62
C ASN A 272 -11.78 -21.32 -15.06
N VAL A 273 -12.82 -22.16 -15.15
CA VAL A 273 -14.16 -21.75 -15.62
C VAL A 273 -14.78 -20.63 -14.79
N GLN A 274 -14.57 -20.63 -13.46
CA GLN A 274 -15.09 -19.59 -12.57
C GLN A 274 -14.39 -18.25 -12.83
N ARG A 275 -13.06 -18.26 -13.03
CA ARG A 275 -12.31 -17.04 -13.37
C ARG A 275 -12.68 -16.51 -14.76
N LEU A 276 -12.89 -17.41 -15.73
CA LEU A 276 -13.31 -17.04 -17.08
C LEU A 276 -14.67 -16.33 -17.07
N ALA A 277 -15.61 -16.77 -16.23
CA ALA A 277 -16.93 -16.13 -16.12
C ALA A 277 -16.86 -14.67 -15.63
N LEU A 278 -15.80 -14.30 -14.91
CA LEU A 278 -15.61 -12.95 -14.35
C LEU A 278 -14.67 -12.07 -15.20
N GLU A 279 -14.06 -12.63 -16.24
CA GLU A 279 -12.95 -12.02 -16.97
C GLU A 279 -13.24 -10.59 -17.47
N ASN A 280 -14.41 -10.37 -18.09
CA ASN A 280 -14.77 -9.06 -18.64
C ASN A 280 -14.75 -7.92 -17.62
N ASN A 281 -14.95 -8.24 -16.33
CA ASN A 281 -14.92 -7.28 -15.22
C ASN A 281 -13.63 -7.39 -14.40
N SER A 282 -12.77 -8.35 -14.72
CA SER A 282 -11.57 -8.68 -13.94
C SER A 282 -10.26 -8.28 -14.62
N LEU A 283 -10.24 -8.01 -15.93
CA LEU A 283 -9.03 -7.60 -16.65
C LEU A 283 -9.31 -6.40 -17.57
N PHE A 284 -8.80 -5.22 -17.21
CA PHE A 284 -9.08 -3.99 -17.97
C PHE A 284 -7.97 -2.94 -17.84
N ALA A 285 -7.73 -2.20 -18.92
CA ALA A 285 -6.89 -1.02 -18.89
C ALA A 285 -7.62 0.14 -18.20
N THR A 286 -6.88 0.97 -17.47
CA THR A 286 -7.43 2.13 -16.74
C THR A 286 -6.62 3.39 -17.02
N LYS A 287 -7.23 4.53 -16.66
CA LYS A 287 -6.63 5.87 -16.68
C LYS A 287 -7.08 6.62 -15.42
N PRO A 288 -6.35 7.64 -14.94
CA PRO A 288 -6.80 8.46 -13.83
C PRO A 288 -8.16 9.08 -14.10
N GLY A 289 -9.13 8.77 -13.25
CA GLY A 289 -10.52 9.23 -13.35
C GLY A 289 -10.79 10.46 -12.51
N ARG A 290 -12.03 10.96 -12.60
CA ARG A 290 -12.54 12.06 -11.78
C ARG A 290 -12.89 11.57 -10.38
N GLY A 291 -12.76 12.45 -9.39
CA GLY A 291 -13.30 12.23 -8.05
C GLY A 291 -14.83 12.35 -7.98
N ALA A 292 -15.36 12.29 -6.76
CA ALA A 292 -16.79 12.32 -6.46
C ALA A 292 -17.51 13.58 -6.99
N LEU A 293 -18.69 13.38 -7.57
CA LEU A 293 -19.53 14.42 -8.18
C LEU A 293 -20.99 14.26 -7.76
N VAL A 294 -21.72 15.36 -7.78
CA VAL A 294 -23.19 15.37 -7.68
C VAL A 294 -23.75 15.62 -9.08
N PHE A 295 -24.64 14.75 -9.54
CA PHE A 295 -25.39 14.94 -10.78
C PHE A 295 -26.73 15.60 -10.44
N VAL A 296 -26.99 16.74 -11.05
CA VAL A 296 -28.26 17.47 -10.91
C VAL A 296 -28.98 17.35 -12.25
N GLU A 297 -30.20 16.79 -12.22
CA GLU A 297 -31.06 16.74 -13.40
C GLU A 297 -31.60 18.16 -13.67
N ALA A 298 -31.55 18.57 -14.93
CA ALA A 298 -31.90 19.91 -15.38
C ALA A 298 -33.42 20.14 -15.45
#